data_AF-A0A1H4CGP2-F1
#
_entry.id   AF-A0A1H4CGP2-F1
#
_cell.length_a   1.000
_cell.length_b   1.000
_cell.length_c   1.000
_cell.angle_alpha   90.00
_cell.angle_beta   90.00
_cell.angle_gamma   90.00
#
_symmetry.space_group_name_H-M   'P 1'
#
loop_
_entity.id
_entity.type
_entity.pdbx_description
1 polymer ?
#
loop_
_entity_poly.entity_id
_entity_poly.type
_entity_poly.pdbx_seq_one_letter_code
_entity_poly.pdbx_strand_id
1 'polypeptide(L)'
;MAGLASEMAECPPRKRKNQIRKELAYLKDVLLLLEVKPKKSYLIAEERRISGKIGQIERNYWTWIESIKSEYTPRGKREYEKERGVPALMQHLKNLRFIID
;
A
#
# COMPACT_ATOMS: atom_id res chain seq x y z
N MET A 1 -10.68 -44.73 1.00
CA MET A 1 -9.46 -43.89 1.00
C MET A 1 -9.54 -42.94 -0.18
N ALA A 2 -10.21 -41.79 0.00
CA ALA A 2 -10.31 -40.75 -1.02
C ALA A 2 -9.00 -39.95 -1.04
N GLY A 3 -8.43 -39.81 -2.23
CA GLY A 3 -7.05 -39.43 -2.46
C GLY A 3 -6.69 -38.02 -1.96
N LEU A 4 -5.54 -37.96 -1.32
CA LEU A 4 -4.70 -36.77 -1.16
C LEU A 4 -4.16 -36.32 -2.53
N ALA A 5 -5.03 -35.88 -3.42
CA ALA A 5 -4.64 -35.05 -4.56
C ALA A 5 -5.18 -33.65 -4.28
N SER A 6 -4.61 -33.05 -3.23
CA SER A 6 -4.76 -31.64 -2.92
C SER A 6 -4.46 -30.86 -4.19
N GLU A 7 -5.46 -30.09 -4.59
CA GLU A 7 -5.47 -29.16 -5.70
C GLU A 7 -4.23 -28.27 -5.66
N MET A 8 -3.14 -28.70 -6.31
CA MET A 8 -2.16 -27.78 -6.85
C MET A 8 -2.85 -27.07 -8.00
N ALA A 9 -3.74 -26.12 -7.67
CA ALA A 9 -4.26 -25.16 -8.62
C ALA A 9 -3.04 -24.38 -9.13
N GLU A 10 -2.43 -24.89 -10.21
CA GLU A 10 -1.31 -24.27 -10.88
C GLU A 10 -1.73 -22.84 -11.22
N CYS A 11 -1.21 -21.89 -10.45
CA CYS A 11 -1.48 -20.49 -10.69
C CYS A 11 -1.04 -20.20 -12.14
N PRO A 12 -1.95 -19.75 -13.02
CA PRO A 12 -1.66 -19.58 -14.44
C PRO A 12 -0.32 -18.87 -14.62
N PRO A 13 0.59 -19.33 -15.50
CA PRO A 13 1.95 -18.80 -15.63
C PRO A 13 2.02 -17.26 -15.73
N ARG A 14 1.00 -16.63 -16.34
CA ARG A 14 0.84 -15.17 -16.43
C ARG A 14 0.63 -14.49 -15.06
N LYS A 15 -0.20 -15.08 -14.18
CA LYS A 15 -0.43 -14.55 -12.82
C LYS A 15 0.84 -14.61 -11.98
N ARG A 16 1.58 -15.73 -12.05
CA ARG A 16 2.86 -15.90 -11.37
C ARG A 16 3.92 -14.87 -11.82
N LYS A 17 4.04 -14.66 -13.14
CA LYS A 17 4.96 -13.64 -13.68
C LYS A 17 4.62 -12.22 -13.23
N ASN A 18 3.35 -11.86 -13.18
CA ASN A 18 2.92 -10.55 -12.70
C ASN A 18 3.16 -10.36 -11.20
N GLN A 19 2.99 -11.42 -10.41
CA GLN A 19 3.30 -11.41 -8.98
C GLN A 19 4.80 -11.14 -8.75
N ILE A 20 5.68 -11.89 -9.44
CA ILE A 20 7.14 -11.70 -9.36
C ILE A 20 7.52 -10.26 -9.75
N ARG A 21 6.91 -9.70 -10.80
CA ARG A 21 7.19 -8.30 -11.20
C ARG A 21 6.83 -7.29 -10.12
N LYS A 22 5.72 -7.48 -9.41
CA LYS A 22 5.30 -6.60 -8.31
C LYS A 22 6.25 -6.71 -7.12
N GLU A 23 6.64 -7.93 -6.76
CA GLU A 23 7.60 -8.18 -5.69
C GLU A 23 8.97 -7.57 -6.02
N LEU A 24 9.43 -7.70 -7.26
CA LEU A 24 10.70 -7.14 -7.70
C LEU A 24 10.68 -5.60 -7.73
N ALA A 25 9.56 -4.99 -8.12
CA ALA A 25 9.39 -3.53 -8.02
C ALA A 25 9.41 -3.06 -6.56
N TYR A 26 8.69 -3.76 -5.68
CA TYR A 26 8.70 -3.49 -4.23
C TYR A 26 10.12 -3.54 -3.64
N LEU A 27 10.88 -4.60 -3.93
CA LEU A 27 12.24 -4.76 -3.42
C LEU A 27 13.19 -3.67 -3.93
N LYS A 28 13.01 -3.20 -5.17
CA LYS A 28 13.78 -2.08 -5.71
C LYS A 28 13.52 -0.78 -4.94
N ASP A 29 12.26 -0.49 -4.64
CA ASP A 29 11.90 0.71 -3.88
C ASP A 29 12.49 0.67 -2.45
N VAL A 30 12.48 -0.50 -1.81
CA VAL A 30 13.11 -0.71 -0.50
C VAL A 30 14.63 -0.53 -0.58
N LEU A 31 15.27 -1.13 -1.58
CA LEU A 31 16.72 -1.02 -1.76
C LEU A 31 17.15 0.44 -1.93
N LEU A 32 16.41 1.21 -2.72
CA LEU A 32 16.69 2.64 -2.94
C LEU A 32 16.63 3.45 -1.64
N LEU A 33 15.69 3.12 -0.73
CA LEU A 33 15.66 3.75 0.60
C LEU A 33 16.88 3.38 1.45
N LEU A 34 17.35 2.13 1.36
CA LEU A 34 18.52 1.65 2.11
C LEU A 34 19.83 2.23 1.58
N GLU A 35 19.94 2.49 0.27
CA GLU A 35 21.14 3.07 -0.35
C GLU A 35 21.49 4.46 0.21
N VAL A 36 20.47 5.23 0.62
CA VAL A 36 20.63 6.55 1.25
C VAL A 36 21.13 6.43 2.71
N LYS A 37 21.18 5.21 3.25
CA LYS A 37 21.59 4.90 4.64
C LYS A 37 20.91 5.82 5.69
N PRO A 38 19.57 5.93 5.66
CA PRO A 38 18.85 6.78 6.59
C PRO A 38 19.03 6.30 8.03
N LYS A 39 19.08 7.24 8.98
CA LYS A 39 19.08 6.90 10.41
C LYS A 39 17.72 6.27 10.78
N LYS A 40 17.73 5.30 11.70
CA LYS A 40 16.49 4.67 12.21
C LYS A 40 15.49 5.69 12.76
N SER A 41 15.95 6.74 13.44
CA SER A 41 15.09 7.82 13.94
C SER A 41 14.36 8.57 12.83
N TYR A 42 15.01 8.79 11.67
CA TYR A 42 14.38 9.39 10.50
C TYR A 42 13.29 8.47 9.94
N LEU A 43 13.57 7.17 9.80
CA LEU A 43 12.60 6.21 9.29
C LEU A 43 11.33 6.16 10.16
N ILE A 44 11.48 6.17 11.49
CA ILE A 44 10.36 6.21 12.44
C ILE A 44 9.58 7.53 12.33
N ALA A 45 10.28 8.67 12.23
CA ALA A 45 9.62 9.96 12.06
C ALA A 45 8.84 10.03 10.74
N GLU A 46 9.41 9.50 9.68
CA GLU A 46 8.80 9.46 8.35
C GLU A 46 7.59 8.52 8.31
N GLU A 47 7.68 7.36 8.95
CA GLU A 47 6.55 6.44 9.12
C GLU A 47 5.37 7.15 9.80
N ARG A 48 5.62 7.84 10.92
CA ARG A 48 4.61 8.61 11.64
C ARG A 48 4.00 9.73 10.79
N ARG A 49 4.84 10.45 10.04
CA ARG A 49 4.40 11.54 9.16
C ARG A 49 3.45 11.03 8.08
N ILE A 50 3.80 9.92 7.42
CA ILE A 50 2.99 9.32 6.35
C ILE A 50 1.69 8.74 6.91
N SER A 51 1.76 8.01 8.02
CA SER A 51 0.58 7.49 8.71
C SER A 51 -0.39 8.61 9.10
N GLY A 52 0.14 9.70 9.67
CA GLY A 52 -0.64 10.89 9.99
C GLY A 52 -1.28 11.55 8.77
N LYS A 53 -0.55 11.63 7.64
CA LYS A 53 -1.08 12.16 6.37
C LYS A 53 -2.22 11.31 5.83
N ILE A 54 -2.10 9.98 5.86
CA ILE A 54 -3.17 9.06 5.44
C ILE A 54 -4.42 9.29 6.32
N GLY A 55 -4.25 9.31 7.64
CA GLY A 55 -5.36 9.57 8.55
C GLY A 55 -6.02 10.94 8.35
N GLN A 56 -5.25 11.96 7.94
CA GLN A 56 -5.82 13.27 7.58
C GLN A 56 -6.65 13.20 6.30
N ILE A 57 -6.17 12.47 5.27
CA ILE A 57 -6.91 12.28 4.02
C ILE A 57 -8.24 11.57 4.29
N GLU A 58 -8.24 10.55 5.15
CA GLU A 58 -9.44 9.82 5.56
C GLU A 58 -10.44 10.71 6.29
N ARG A 59 -9.99 11.58 7.20
CA ARG A 59 -10.86 12.56 7.86
C ARG A 59 -11.46 13.56 6.86
N ASN A 60 -10.63 14.07 5.96
CA ASN A 60 -11.06 15.04 4.94
C ASN A 60 -12.09 14.45 3.96
N TYR A 61 -12.13 13.12 3.79
CA TYR A 61 -13.11 12.48 2.92
C TYR A 61 -14.55 12.70 3.40
N TRP A 62 -14.79 12.63 4.71
CA TRP A 62 -16.12 12.87 5.28
C TRP A 62 -16.57 14.32 5.06
N THR A 63 -15.68 15.27 5.33
CA THR A 63 -15.94 16.69 5.05
C THR A 63 -16.20 16.93 3.56
N TRP A 64 -15.45 16.26 2.68
CA TRP A 64 -15.67 16.36 1.24
C TRP A 64 -17.04 15.80 0.84
N ILE A 65 -17.41 14.61 1.29
CA ILE A 65 -18.73 14.00 1.05
C ILE A 65 -19.88 14.92 1.47
N GLU A 66 -19.79 15.50 2.66
CA GLU A 66 -20.78 16.45 3.18
C GLU A 66 -20.89 17.68 2.28
N SER A 67 -19.74 18.26 1.88
CA SER A 67 -19.70 19.46 1.03
C SER A 67 -20.32 19.26 -0.36
N ILE A 68 -20.19 18.06 -0.93
CA ILE A 68 -20.76 17.74 -2.24
C ILE A 68 -22.18 17.17 -2.14
N LYS A 69 -22.75 17.08 -0.93
CA LYS A 69 -24.06 16.45 -0.65
C LYS A 69 -24.19 15.05 -1.27
N SER A 70 -23.10 14.29 -1.29
CA SER A 70 -23.08 12.93 -1.79
C SER A 70 -23.28 11.95 -0.64
N GLU A 71 -23.65 10.72 -0.98
CA GLU A 71 -23.57 9.60 -0.05
C GLU A 71 -22.20 8.92 -0.13
N TYR A 72 -21.87 8.17 0.92
CA TYR A 72 -20.73 7.29 0.93
C TYR A 72 -20.90 6.16 -0.10
N THR A 73 -19.90 5.99 -0.98
CA THR A 73 -19.76 4.77 -1.75
C THR A 73 -18.33 4.21 -1.66
N PRO A 74 -18.13 2.88 -1.60
CA PRO A 74 -16.80 2.27 -1.62
C PRO A 74 -16.01 2.60 -2.90
N ARG A 75 -16.70 2.90 -4.01
CA ARG A 75 -16.05 3.32 -5.25
C ARG A 75 -15.58 4.77 -5.16
N GLY A 76 -16.45 5.68 -4.71
CA GLY A 76 -16.10 7.10 -4.53
C GLY A 76 -14.95 7.30 -3.54
N LYS A 77 -14.94 6.53 -2.43
CA LYS A 77 -13.81 6.54 -1.49
C LYS A 77 -12.49 6.15 -2.17
N ARG A 78 -12.50 5.08 -2.96
CA ARG A 78 -11.30 4.62 -3.67
C ARG A 78 -10.81 5.61 -4.72
N GLU A 79 -11.73 6.27 -5.42
CA GLU A 79 -11.40 7.32 -6.40
C GLU A 79 -10.79 8.54 -5.70
N TYR A 80 -11.42 9.01 -4.62
CA TYR A 80 -10.89 10.08 -3.78
C TYR A 80 -9.50 9.74 -3.21
N GLU A 81 -9.31 8.56 -2.65
CA GLU A 81 -8.02 8.09 -2.14
C GLU A 81 -6.96 8.03 -3.23
N LYS A 82 -7.33 7.59 -4.43
CA LYS A 82 -6.44 7.55 -5.59
C LYS A 82 -6.01 8.95 -6.01
N GLU A 83 -6.93 9.90 -6.09
CA GLU A 83 -6.63 11.31 -6.40
C GLU A 83 -5.73 11.96 -5.35
N ARG A 84 -5.87 11.58 -4.08
CA ARG A 84 -5.03 12.07 -2.97
C ARG A 84 -3.72 11.30 -2.83
N GLY A 85 -3.46 10.31 -3.69
CA GLY A 85 -2.21 9.54 -3.70
C GLY A 85 -2.06 8.56 -2.54
N VAL A 86 -3.14 8.17 -1.88
CA VAL A 86 -3.13 7.20 -0.76
C VAL A 86 -2.45 5.88 -1.15
N PRO A 87 -2.65 5.29 -2.35
CA PRO A 87 -1.95 4.06 -2.73
C PRO A 87 -0.42 4.18 -2.68
N ALA A 88 0.14 5.31 -3.14
CA ALA A 88 1.58 5.54 -3.09
C ALA A 88 2.07 5.75 -1.66
N LEU A 89 1.30 6.47 -0.83
CA LEU A 89 1.60 6.65 0.59
C LEU A 89 1.59 5.32 1.36
N MET A 90 0.60 4.45 1.08
CA MET A 90 0.52 3.12 1.67
C MET A 90 1.69 2.23 1.24
N GLN A 91 2.10 2.31 -0.03
CA GLN A 91 3.28 1.58 -0.50
C GLN A 91 4.55 2.09 0.19
N HIS A 92 4.72 3.40 0.33
CA HIS A 92 5.87 3.97 1.03
C HIS A 92 5.90 3.57 2.51
N LEU A 93 4.74 3.60 3.18
CA LEU A 93 4.59 3.14 4.56
C LEU A 93 4.98 1.67 4.73
N LYS A 94 4.56 0.82 3.79
CA LYS A 94 4.96 -0.59 3.78
C LYS A 94 6.48 -0.75 3.65
N ASN A 95 7.12 0.01 2.77
CA ASN A 95 8.56 -0.02 2.59
C ASN A 95 9.29 0.41 3.87
N LEU A 96 8.82 1.46 4.55
CA LEU A 96 9.41 1.94 5.80
C LEU A 96 9.30 0.90 6.91
N ARG A 97 8.13 0.29 7.10
CA ARG A 97 7.92 -0.76 8.12
C ARG A 97 8.83 -1.96 7.89
N PHE A 98 8.95 -2.40 6.64
CA PHE A 98 9.86 -3.49 6.29
C PHE A 98 11.34 -3.21 6.63
N ILE A 99 11.76 -1.94 6.63
CA ILE A 99 13.14 -1.57 6.99
C ILE A 99 13.30 -1.41 8.51
N ILE A 100 12.23 -0.98 9.21
CA ILE A 100 12.25 -0.70 10.65
C ILE A 100 12.16 -1.97 11.48
N ASP A 101 11.30 -2.91 11.05
CA ASP A 101 11.02 -4.21 11.66
C ASP A 101 12.23 -5.16 11.52
#